data_AF-A0A919GGL8-F1
#
_entry.id   AF-A0A919GGL8-F1
#
_cell.length_a   1.000
_cell.length_b   1.000
_cell.length_c   1.000
_cell.angle_alpha   90.00
_cell.angle_beta   90.00
_cell.angle_gamma   90.00
#
_symmetry.space_group_name_H-M   'P 1'
#
loop_
_entity.id
_entity.type
_entity.pdbx_description
1 polymer ?
#
loop_
_entity_poly.entity_id
_entity_poly.type
_entity_poly.pdbx_seq_one_letter_code
_entity_poly.pdbx_strand_id
1 'polypeptide(L)' 'MVELPEQLESAVRAAAAEAGLSVSDYVTRVLTADQAAAAGSPAERAARADALAAAAYRHWVAGGSSQAGSMSMDEVFGG' A
#
# COMPACT_ATOMS: atom_id res chain seq x y z
N MET A 1 -9.85 -3.11 -15.78
CA MET A 1 -9.82 -1.71 -15.34
C MET A 1 -10.02 -1.75 -13.83
N VAL A 2 -9.02 -1.32 -13.05
CA VAL A 2 -9.13 -1.29 -11.58
C VAL A 2 -9.92 -0.02 -11.24
N GLU A 3 -11.10 -0.15 -10.64
CA GLU A 3 -11.81 1.02 -10.13
C GLU A 3 -11.09 1.51 -8.88
N LEU A 4 -10.62 2.76 -8.92
CA LEU A 4 -10.02 3.43 -7.79
C LEU A 4 -11.15 4.17 -7.04
N PRO A 5 -11.14 4.18 -5.70
CA PRO A 5 -12.01 5.06 -4.94
C PRO A 5 -11.85 6.51 -5.44
N GLU A 6 -12.94 7.25 -5.65
CA GLU A 6 -12.90 8.62 -6.20
C GLU A 6 -11.95 9.55 -5.41
N GLN A 7 -11.85 9.33 -4.10
CA GLN A 7 -10.97 10.05 -3.19
C GLN A 7 -9.48 9.81 -3.53
N LEU A 8 -9.13 8.59 -3.94
CA LEU A 8 -7.78 8.24 -4.37
C LEU A 8 -7.45 8.87 -5.73
N GLU A 9 -8.41 8.87 -6.66
CA GLU A 9 -8.22 9.51 -7.96
C GLU A 9 -7.93 11.01 -7.83
N SER A 10 -8.73 11.72 -7.00
CA SER A 10 -8.53 13.14 -6.73
C SER A 10 -7.17 13.43 -6.09
N ALA A 11 -6.77 12.63 -5.09
CA ALA A 11 -5.48 12.77 -4.43
C ALA A 11 -4.29 12.54 -5.38
N VAL A 12 -4.37 11.51 -6.24
CA VAL A 12 -3.32 11.22 -7.23
C VAL A 12 -3.23 12.34 -8.28
N ARG A 13 -4.37 12.88 -8.74
CA ARG A 13 -4.38 14.02 -9.67
C ARG A 13 -3.73 15.26 -9.06
N ALA A 14 -4.04 15.57 -7.80
CA ALA A 14 -3.44 16.70 -7.09
C ALA A 14 -1.92 16.55 -6.95
N ALA A 15 -1.45 15.37 -6.50
CA ALA A 15 -0.03 15.10 -6.33
C ALA A 15 0.74 15.11 -7.68
N ALA A 16 0.13 14.58 -8.75
CA ALA A 16 0.70 14.64 -10.09
C ALA A 16 0.83 16.10 -10.58
N ALA A 17 -0.20 16.93 -10.37
CA ALA A 17 -0.18 18.33 -10.74
C ALA A 17 0.87 19.13 -9.95
N GLU A 18 1.00 18.89 -8.64
CA GLU A 18 2.03 19.49 -7.79
C GLU A 18 3.45 19.12 -8.26
N ALA A 19 3.65 17.87 -8.70
CA ALA A 19 4.90 17.42 -9.29
C ALA A 19 5.14 17.89 -10.74
N GLY A 20 4.16 18.56 -11.37
CA GLY A 20 4.22 18.97 -12.78
C GLY A 20 4.20 17.80 -13.77
N LEU A 21 3.58 16.68 -13.40
CA LEU A 21 3.55 15.43 -14.17
C LEU A 21 2.15 15.07 -14.65
N SER A 22 2.08 14.28 -15.72
CA SER A 22 0.86 13.54 -16.01
C SER A 22 0.59 12.52 -14.90
N VAL A 23 -0.68 12.16 -14.68
CA VAL A 23 -1.05 11.12 -13.70
C VAL A 23 -0.33 9.80 -13.99
N SER A 24 -0.21 9.43 -15.27
CA SER A 24 0.47 8.20 -15.69
C SER A 24 1.96 8.22 -15.32
N ASP A 25 2.66 9.34 -15.57
CA ASP A 25 4.08 9.48 -15.25
C ASP A 25 4.31 9.51 -13.73
N TYR A 26 3.43 10.19 -13.00
CA TYR A 26 3.47 10.22 -11.54
C TYR A 26 3.33 8.80 -10.96
N VAL A 27 2.29 8.06 -11.34
CA VAL A 27 2.07 6.68 -10.88
C VAL A 27 3.24 5.78 -11.27
N THR A 28 3.74 5.89 -12.50
CA THR A 28 4.89 5.09 -12.95
C THR A 28 6.12 5.35 -12.09
N ARG A 29 6.41 6.62 -11.76
CA ARG A 29 7.54 6.97 -10.88
C ARG A 29 7.36 6.46 -9.46
N VAL A 30 6.17 6.59 -8.90
CA VAL A 30 5.88 6.07 -7.55
C VAL A 30 6.08 4.55 -7.50
N LEU A 31 5.55 3.81 -8.47
CA LEU A 31 5.72 2.36 -8.55
C LEU A 31 7.19 1.97 -8.75
N THR A 32 7.93 2.72 -9.57
CA THR A 32 9.37 2.50 -9.75
C THR A 32 10.13 2.71 -8.45
N ALA A 33 9.80 3.76 -7.69
CA ALA A 33 10.44 4.05 -6.41
C ALA A 33 10.10 2.99 -5.35
N ASP A 34 8.85 2.52 -5.28
CA ASP A 34 8.46 1.43 -4.38
C ASP A 34 9.23 0.14 -4.68
N GLN A 35 9.37 -0.21 -5.95
CA GLN A 35 10.12 -1.38 -6.38
C GLN A 35 11.63 -1.24 -6.11
N ALA A 36 12.20 -0.05 -6.30
CA ALA A 36 13.57 0.24 -5.95
C ALA A 36 13.80 0.10 -4.43
N ALA A 37 12.89 0.61 -3.60
CA ALA A 37 12.96 0.48 -2.15
C ALA A 37 12.87 -1.00 -1.71
N ALA A 38 12.06 -1.82 -2.39
CA ALA A 38 11.96 -3.25 -2.12
C ALA A 38 13.29 -4.01 -2.37
N ALA A 39 14.10 -3.56 -3.33
CA ALA A 39 15.41 -4.13 -3.63
C ALA A 39 16.59 -3.35 -2.99
N GLY A 40 16.29 -2.25 -2.28
CA GLY A 40 17.27 -1.33 -1.73
C GLY A 40 17.97 -1.85 -0.48
N SER A 41 18.58 -0.93 0.26
CA SER A 41 19.22 -1.20 1.54
C SER A 41 18.24 -1.76 2.59
N PRO A 42 18.73 -2.40 3.67
CA PRO A 42 17.85 -2.86 4.74
C PRO A 42 16.95 -1.76 5.33
N ALA A 43 17.44 -0.53 5.44
CA ALA A 43 16.67 0.60 5.94
C ALA A 43 15.52 0.99 4.99
N GLU A 44 15.77 1.03 3.68
CA GLU A 44 14.75 1.32 2.67
C GLU A 44 13.66 0.24 2.62
N ARG A 45 14.06 -1.03 2.71
CA ARG A 45 13.12 -2.15 2.78
C ARG A 45 12.27 -2.09 4.05
N ALA A 46 12.86 -1.74 5.19
CA ALA A 46 12.14 -1.59 6.46
C ALA A 46 11.12 -0.44 6.38
N ALA A 47 11.53 0.74 5.89
CA ALA A 47 10.63 1.88 5.72
C ALA A 47 9.44 1.55 4.80
N ARG A 48 9.69 0.80 3.71
CA ARG A 48 8.64 0.30 2.83
C ARG A 48 7.70 -0.66 3.55
N ALA A 49 8.24 -1.63 4.28
CA ALA A 49 7.44 -2.60 5.03
C ALA A 49 6.54 -1.91 6.08
N ASP A 50 7.07 -0.91 6.79
CA ASP A 50 6.31 -0.14 7.78
C ASP A 50 5.15 0.64 7.14
N ALA A 51 5.41 1.29 6.00
CA ALA A 51 4.36 2.02 5.27
C ALA A 51 3.22 1.09 4.81
N LEU A 52 3.57 -0.09 4.30
CA LEU A 52 2.60 -1.11 3.89
C LEU A 52 1.83 -1.70 5.07
N ALA A 53 2.52 -2.01 6.17
CA ALA A 53 1.89 -2.51 7.39
C ALA A 53 0.89 -1.49 7.97
N ALA A 54 1.25 -0.21 8.00
CA ALA A 54 0.36 0.85 8.44
C ALA A 54 -0.88 0.99 7.54
N ALA A 55 -0.71 0.86 6.22
CA ALA A 55 -1.83 0.89 5.27
C ALA A 55 -2.75 -0.33 5.45
N ALA A 56 -2.18 -1.53 5.57
CA ALA A 56 -2.93 -2.76 5.81
C ALA A 56 -3.72 -2.69 7.13
N TYR A 57 -3.10 -2.18 8.19
CA TYR A 57 -3.76 -2.00 9.49
C TYR A 57 -4.95 -1.04 9.39
N ARG A 58 -4.79 0.12 8.75
CA ARG A 58 -5.91 1.06 8.53
C ARG A 58 -7.05 0.43 7.75
N HIS A 59 -6.72 -0.38 6.74
CA HIS A 59 -7.73 -1.10 5.95
C HIS A 59 -8.48 -2.14 6.80
N TRP A 60 -7.77 -2.92 7.61
CA TRP A 60 -8.36 -3.88 8.54
C TRP A 60 -9.29 -3.21 9.55
N VAL A 61 -8.86 -2.09 10.15
CA VAL A 61 -9.68 -1.30 11.08
C VAL A 61 -10.93 -0.74 10.40
N ALA A 62 -10.79 -0.17 9.20
CA ALA A 62 -11.93 0.35 8.43
C ALA A 62 -12.92 -0.77 8.04
N GLY A 63 -12.42 -1.99 7.83
CA GLY A 63 -13.22 -3.20 7.61
C GLY A 63 -13.87 -3.79 8.87
N GLY A 64 -13.85 -3.08 10.00
CA GLY A 64 -14.48 -3.50 11.25
C GLY A 64 -13.62 -4.46 12.09
N SER A 65 -12.32 -4.56 11.78
CA SER A 65 -11.37 -5.39 12.54
C SER A 65 -11.83 -6.86 12.66
N SER A 66 -12.53 -7.36 11.64
CA SER A 66 -13.17 -8.67 11.70
C SER A 66 -12.14 -9.79 11.88
N GLN A 67 -12.47 -10.72 12.77
CA GLN A 67 -11.78 -12.00 12.91
C GLN A 67 -12.55 -13.14 12.22
N ALA A 68 -13.59 -12.81 11.44
CA ALA A 68 -14.31 -13.82 10.68
C ALA A 68 -13.37 -14.48 9.67
N GLY A 69 -13.22 -15.81 9.76
CA GLY A 69 -12.27 -16.57 8.96
C GLY A 69 -10.82 -16.51 9.48
N SER A 70 -10.57 -16.05 10.71
CA SER A 70 -9.28 -16.20 11.35
C SER A 70 -8.99 -17.68 11.64
N MET A 71 -7.71 -18.03 11.61
CA MET A 71 -7.22 -19.36 11.98
C MET A 71 -6.63 -19.31 13.39
N SER A 72 -6.85 -20.36 14.16
CA SER A 72 -6.14 -20.61 15.41
C SER A 72 -4.65 -20.90 15.15
N MET A 73 -3.81 -20.77 16.18
CA MET A 73 -2.38 -21.09 16.06
C MET A 73 -2.15 -22.55 15.65
N ASP A 74 -2.97 -23.47 16.13
CA ASP A 74 -2.89 -24.89 15.76
C ASP A 74 -3.26 -25.11 14.28
N GLU A 75 -4.23 -24.36 13.74
CA GLU A 75 -4.56 -24.39 12.31
C GLU A 75 -3.47 -23.75 11.44
N VAL A 76 -2.80 -22.70 11.94
CA VAL A 76 -1.72 -22.01 11.20
C VAL A 76 -0.44 -22.84 11.16
N PHE A 77 -0.08 -23.49 12.27
CA PHE A 77 1.19 -24.20 12.41
C PHE A 77 1.07 -25.73 12.34
N GLY A 78 -0.15 -26.27 12.21
CA GLY A 78 -0.41 -27.70 12.00
C GLY A 78 -0.16 -28.57 13.23
N GLY A 79 -0.80 -28.22 14.36
CA GLY A 79 -0.70 -28.95 15.63
C GLY A 79 -1.03 -30.44 15.55
#